data_AF-A0A090RT43-F1
#
_entry.id   AF-A0A090RT43-F1
#
_cell.length_a   1.000
_cell.length_b   1.000
_cell.length_c   1.000
_cell.angle_alpha   90.00
_cell.angle_beta   90.00
_cell.angle_gamma   90.00
#
_symmetry.space_group_name_H-M   'P 1'
#
loop_
_entity.id
_entity.type
_entity.pdbx_description
1 polymer ?
#
loop_
_entity_poly.entity_id
_entity_poly.type
_entity_poly.pdbx_seq_one_letter_code
_entity_poly.pdbx_strand_id
1 'polypeptide(L)'
;MLITKLTLNNFRVFRGVHEIDLRPAPARLSKSGPIEGTERPIILFGGLNGAGKTSILTAVRLALFGRQSFSQLLSNGEYVEALSELIHKALALVVFVTKLQ
;
A
#
# COMPACT_ATOMS: atom_id res chain seq x y z
N MET A 1 -5.61 -16.23 -9.79
CA MET A 1 -4.44 -15.77 -9.01
C MET A 1 -4.93 -15.25 -7.67
N LEU A 2 -4.27 -15.58 -6.55
CA LEU A 2 -4.59 -15.09 -5.21
C LEU A 2 -3.39 -14.31 -4.66
N ILE A 3 -3.60 -13.05 -4.25
CA ILE A 3 -2.56 -12.22 -3.63
C ILE A 3 -2.71 -12.36 -2.12
N THR A 4 -1.70 -12.89 -1.46
CA THR A 4 -1.73 -13.19 -0.02
C THR A 4 -0.92 -12.22 0.83
N LYS A 5 -0.08 -11.39 0.21
CA LYS A 5 0.77 -10.43 0.92
C LYS A 5 1.12 -9.23 0.02
N LEU A 6 1.18 -8.05 0.61
CA LEU A 6 1.71 -6.84 0.01
C LEU A 6 2.84 -6.30 0.88
N THR A 7 4.04 -6.15 0.33
CA THR A 7 5.17 -5.52 1.01
C THR A 7 5.46 -4.17 0.37
N LEU A 8 5.50 -3.11 1.19
CA LEU A 8 5.85 -1.75 0.79
C LEU A 8 7.20 -1.41 1.41
N ASN A 9 8.16 -0.95 0.61
CA ASN A 9 9.47 -0.52 1.10
C ASN A 9 9.75 0.92 0.66
N ASN A 10 9.80 1.85 1.61
CA ASN A 10 9.99 3.28 1.35
C ASN A 10 9.11 3.77 0.20
N PHE A 11 7.81 3.50 0.27
CA PHE A 11 6.86 3.79 -0.81
C PHE A 11 5.85 4.84 -0.38
N ARG A 12 5.84 5.99 -1.06
CA ARG A 12 4.93 7.13 -0.79
C ARG A 12 4.97 7.52 0.70
N VAL A 13 3.86 7.40 1.42
CA VAL A 13 3.78 7.75 2.85
C VAL A 13 4.35 6.67 3.78
N PHE A 14 4.65 5.47 3.26
CA PHE A 14 5.16 4.35 4.05
C PHE A 14 6.69 4.37 4.12
N ARG A 15 7.22 4.78 5.28
CA ARG A 15 8.66 4.77 5.59
C ARG A 15 9.11 3.40 6.08
N GLY A 16 10.22 2.89 5.56
CA GLY A 16 10.73 1.56 5.90
C GLY A 16 9.94 0.44 5.23
N VAL A 17 10.01 -0.77 5.81
CA VAL A 17 9.33 -1.95 5.29
C VAL A 17 8.00 -2.15 6.03
N HIS A 18 6.91 -2.22 5.29
CA HIS A 18 5.57 -2.51 5.79
C HIS A 18 5.05 -3.77 5.10
N GLU A 19 4.57 -4.73 5.88
CA GLU A 19 4.01 -5.97 5.36
C GLU A 19 2.54 -6.06 5.72
N ILE A 20 1.71 -6.29 4.72
CA ILE A 20 0.26 -6.39 4.86
C ILE A 20 -0.14 -7.80 4.45
N ASP A 21 -0.73 -8.54 5.38
CA ASP A 21 -1.31 -9.86 5.11
C ASP A 21 -2.65 -9.70 4.39
N LEU A 22 -2.80 -10.37 3.25
CA LEU A 22 -3.99 -10.35 2.40
C LEU A 22 -4.68 -11.71 2.32
N ARG A 23 -4.29 -12.67 3.15
CA ARG A 23 -4.94 -13.98 3.20
C ARG A 23 -6.39 -13.83 3.68
N PRO A 24 -7.38 -14.41 2.97
CA PRO A 24 -8.75 -14.47 3.46
C PRO A 24 -8.80 -15.14 4.84
N ALA A 25 -9.33 -14.42 5.83
CA ALA A 25 -9.48 -14.95 7.18
C ALA A 25 -10.74 -15.82 7.29
N PRO A 26 -10.74 -16.87 8.12
CA PRO A 26 -11.96 -17.63 8.41
C PRO A 26 -13.03 -16.72 9.04
N ALA A 27 -14.27 -16.74 8.55
CA ALA A 27 -15.35 -15.98 9.19
C ALA A 27 -15.94 -16.69 10.39
N ARG A 28 -15.81 -18.02 10.47
CA ARG A 28 -16.34 -18.85 11.55
C ARG A 28 -15.32 -19.90 12.01
N LEU A 29 -15.33 -20.18 13.30
CA LEU A 29 -14.51 -21.21 13.94
C LEU A 29 -15.44 -22.29 14.52
N SER A 30 -15.04 -23.56 14.37
CA SER A 30 -15.63 -24.72 15.04
C SER A 30 -14.78 -25.15 16.24
N LYS A 31 -15.28 -26.07 17.07
CA LYS A 31 -14.49 -26.67 18.17
C LYS A 31 -13.20 -27.35 17.69
N SER A 32 -13.14 -27.74 16.42
CA SER A 32 -12.01 -28.45 15.79
C SER A 32 -11.17 -27.56 14.86
N GLY A 33 -11.43 -26.25 14.79
CA GLY A 33 -10.68 -25.31 13.95
C GLY A 33 -11.54 -24.51 12.96
N PRO A 34 -10.93 -23.79 12.00
CA PRO A 34 -11.62 -23.01 10.98
C PRO A 34 -12.67 -23.82 10.21
N ILE A 35 -13.82 -23.22 9.94
CA ILE A 35 -14.82 -23.84 9.06
C ILE A 35 -14.49 -23.43 7.62
N GLU A 36 -14.08 -24.39 6.80
CA GLU A 36 -13.83 -24.18 5.38
C GLU A 36 -15.09 -23.67 4.65
N GLY A 37 -14.90 -22.84 3.63
CA GLY A 37 -16.01 -22.23 2.87
C GLY A 37 -16.70 -21.08 3.61
N THR A 38 -16.09 -20.59 4.69
CA THR A 38 -16.56 -19.41 5.43
C THR A 38 -15.56 -18.27 5.39
N GLU A 39 -14.63 -18.26 4.46
CA GLU A 39 -13.61 -17.22 4.36
C GLU A 39 -14.23 -15.85 4.11
N ARG A 40 -13.57 -14.79 4.58
CA ARG A 40 -13.90 -13.39 4.24
C ARG A 40 -12.95 -12.94 3.12
N PRO A 41 -13.32 -13.09 1.83
CA PRO A 41 -12.42 -12.79 0.72
C PRO A 41 -12.26 -11.29 0.46
N ILE A 42 -13.07 -10.45 1.12
CA ILE A 42 -13.03 -8.99 0.95
C ILE A 42 -12.10 -8.40 2.01
N ILE A 43 -11.05 -7.74 1.54
CA ILE A 43 -10.13 -6.97 2.40
C ILE A 43 -10.39 -5.48 2.18
N LEU A 44 -10.70 -4.78 3.28
CA LEU A 44 -10.99 -3.35 3.26
C LEU A 44 -9.82 -2.56 3.86
N PHE A 45 -9.26 -1.65 3.05
CA PHE A 45 -8.29 -0.67 3.50
C PHE A 45 -8.97 0.61 3.99
N GLY A 46 -9.29 0.65 5.29
CA GLY A 46 -9.79 1.85 5.97
C GLY A 46 -8.68 2.80 6.45
N GLY A 47 -9.04 4.04 6.77
CA GLY A 47 -8.10 5.01 7.36
C GLY A 47 -8.50 6.46 7.11
N LEU A 48 -7.86 7.38 7.83
CA LEU A 48 -8.06 8.84 7.67
C LEU A 48 -7.50 9.36 6.33
N ASN A 49 -7.82 10.61 6.00
CA ASN A 49 -7.18 11.29 4.86
C ASN A 49 -5.69 11.43 5.11
N GLY A 50 -4.88 11.18 4.08
CA GLY A 50 -3.41 11.14 4.22
C GLY A 50 -2.84 9.83 4.79
N ALA A 51 -3.65 8.91 5.31
CA ALA A 51 -3.17 7.67 5.92
C ALA A 51 -2.56 6.63 4.94
N GLY A 52 -2.55 6.91 3.64
CA GLY A 52 -1.89 6.03 2.64
C GLY A 52 -2.80 5.08 1.87
N LYS A 53 -4.14 5.16 2.00
CA LYS A 53 -5.09 4.32 1.24
C LYS A 53 -4.82 4.29 -0.27
N THR A 54 -4.69 5.47 -0.88
CA THR A 54 -4.36 5.61 -2.31
C THR A 54 -2.95 5.10 -2.62
N SER A 55 -2.01 5.21 -1.67
CA SER A 55 -0.65 4.69 -1.84
C SER A 55 -0.66 3.16 -1.91
N ILE A 56 -1.43 2.48 -1.06
CA ILE A 56 -1.63 1.01 -1.16
C ILE A 56 -2.20 0.63 -2.52
N LEU A 57 -3.27 1.30 -2.96
CA LEU A 57 -3.87 1.02 -4.28
C LEU A 57 -2.88 1.26 -5.43
N THR A 58 -2.06 2.30 -5.33
CA THR A 58 -1.01 2.60 -6.31
C THR A 58 0.06 1.52 -6.32
N ALA A 59 0.51 1.05 -5.15
CA ALA A 59 1.50 -0.01 -5.05
C ALA A 59 1.00 -1.33 -5.66
N VAL A 60 -0.26 -1.71 -5.41
CA VAL A 60 -0.87 -2.90 -6.00
C VAL A 60 -0.90 -2.80 -7.53
N ARG A 61 -1.35 -1.65 -8.08
CA ARG A 61 -1.36 -1.44 -9.53
C ARG A 61 0.05 -1.51 -10.12
N LEU A 62 1.03 -0.86 -9.49
CA LEU A 62 2.42 -0.88 -9.95
C LEU A 62 3.02 -2.29 -9.90
N ALA A 63 2.80 -3.04 -8.82
CA ALA A 63 3.33 -4.40 -8.68
C ALA A 63 2.76 -5.38 -9.71
N LEU A 64 1.49 -5.20 -10.10
CA LEU A 64 0.80 -6.08 -11.06
C LEU A 64 1.04 -5.67 -12.52
N PHE A 65 1.10 -4.38 -12.81
CA PHE A 65 1.09 -3.86 -14.18
C PHE A 65 2.37 -3.12 -14.56
N GLY A 66 3.28 -2.88 -13.62
CA GLY A 66 4.51 -2.12 -13.83
C GLY A 66 4.22 -0.77 -14.50
N ARG A 67 4.83 -0.54 -15.65
CA ARG A 67 4.65 0.68 -16.46
C ARG A 67 3.20 0.95 -16.87
N GLN A 68 2.40 -0.08 -17.08
CA GLN A 68 0.98 0.06 -17.47
C GLN A 68 0.10 0.55 -16.32
N SER A 69 0.64 0.65 -15.10
CA SER A 69 -0.07 1.26 -13.97
C SER A 69 -0.19 2.78 -14.08
N PHE A 70 0.61 3.40 -14.95
CA PHE A 70 0.56 4.82 -15.25
C PHE A 70 -0.42 5.08 -16.41
N SER A 71 -1.07 6.24 -16.40
CA SER A 71 -2.07 6.62 -17.42
C SER A 71 -1.49 6.93 -18.79
N GLN A 72 -0.17 7.11 -18.90
CA GLN A 72 0.53 7.54 -20.10
C GLN A 72 1.56 6.48 -20.53
N LEU A 73 1.84 6.41 -21.83
CA LEU A 73 2.99 5.67 -22.33
C LEU A 73 4.25 6.44 -21.96
N LEU A 74 4.92 5.98 -20.91
CA LEU A 74 6.22 6.53 -20.52
C LEU A 74 7.30 5.99 -21.47
N SER A 75 8.36 6.75 -21.70
CA SER A 75 9.69 6.35 -22.19
C SER A 75 10.61 5.94 -21.03
N ASN A 76 11.69 5.19 -21.28
CA ASN A 76 12.43 4.53 -20.19
C ASN A 76 12.93 5.51 -19.13
N GLY A 77 13.36 6.71 -19.53
CA GLY A 77 13.73 7.78 -18.60
C GLY A 77 12.55 8.24 -17.75
N GLU A 78 11.41 8.53 -18.36
CA GLU A 78 10.20 8.98 -17.66
C GLU A 78 9.67 7.92 -16.68
N TYR A 79 9.83 6.64 -16.98
CA TYR A 79 9.46 5.57 -16.06
C TYR A 79 10.36 5.54 -14.82
N VAL A 80 11.67 5.72 -14.99
CA VAL A 80 12.62 5.80 -13.85
C VAL A 80 12.31 7.01 -12.98
N GLU A 81 12.04 8.17 -13.60
CA GLU A 81 11.66 9.38 -12.88
C GLU A 81 10.32 9.21 -12.14
N ALA A 82 9.32 8.62 -12.80
CA ALA A 82 8.04 8.30 -12.18
C ALA A 82 8.18 7.35 -10.99
N LEU A 83 9.06 6.34 -11.07
CA LEU A 83 9.37 5.45 -9.95
C LEU A 83 10.05 6.20 -8.79
N SER A 84 10.97 7.12 -9.09
CA SER A 84 11.64 7.95 -8.09
C SER A 84 10.65 8.79 -7.28
N GLU A 85 9.62 9.33 -7.93
CA GLU A 85 8.54 10.08 -7.27
C GLU A 85 7.66 9.21 -6.34
N LEU A 86 7.70 7.89 -6.49
CA LEU A 86 7.01 6.97 -5.59
C LEU A 86 7.82 6.63 -4.35
N ILE A 87 9.12 6.95 -4.30
CA ILE A 87 9.96 6.71 -3.13
C ILE A 87 9.54 7.65 -2.00
N HIS A 88 9.50 7.13 -0.78
CA HIS A 88 9.19 7.91 0.42
C HIS A 88 10.18 9.07 0.57
N LYS A 89 9.68 10.29 0.39
CA LYS A 89 10.41 11.53 0.66
C LYS A 89 10.24 11.83 2.15
N ALA A 90 11.23 11.44 2.95
CA ALA A 90 11.26 11.85 4.35
C ALA A 90 11.31 13.38 4.38
N LEU A 91 10.32 14.02 5.01
CA LEU A 91 10.37 15.45 5.26
C LEU A 91 11.60 15.71 6.13
N ALA A 92 12.62 16.37 5.58
CA ALA A 92 13.57 17.08 6.39
C ALA A 92 12.79 18.15 7.16
N LEU A 93 12.56 17.91 8.45
CA LEU A 93 12.24 18.89 9.49
C LEU A 93 11.32 20.06 9.08
N VAL A 94 10.00 19.91 9.25
CA VAL A 94 9.14 21.12 9.40
C VAL A 94 9.11 21.46 10.89
N VAL A 95 9.92 22.43 11.29
CA VAL A 95 9.82 23.08 12.60
C VAL A 95 8.62 24.02 12.55
N PHE A 96 7.53 23.67 13.25
CA PHE A 96 6.54 24.67 13.62
C PHE A 96 7.01 25.34 14.91
N VAL A 97 7.58 26.56 14.80
CA VAL A 97 7.68 27.47 15.94
C VAL A 97 6.42 28.32 15.93
N THR A 98 5.41 27.96 16.73
CA THR A 98 4.37 28.91 17.12
C THR A 98 4.81 29.58 18.42
N LYS A 99 5.18 30.85 18.31
CA LYS A 99 5.35 31.75 19.45
C LYS A 99 3.95 32.06 19.98
N LEU A 100 3.62 31.62 21.19
CA LEU A 100 2.47 32.13 21.93
C LEU A 100 2.87 33.50 22.50
N GLN A 101 2.13 34.54 22.10
CA GLN A 101 1.98 35.78 22.88
C GLN A 101 0.98 35.50 24.00
#